data_AF-A0A0W8DRG5-F1
#
_entry.id   AF-A0A0W8DRG5-F1
#
_cell.length_a   1.000
_cell.length_b   1.000
_cell.length_c   1.000
_cell.angle_alpha   90.00
_cell.angle_beta   90.00
_cell.angle_gamma   90.00
#
_symmetry.space_group_name_H-M   'P 1'
#
loop_
_entity.id
_entity.type
_entity.pdbx_description
1 polymer ?
#
loop_
_entity_poly.entity_id
_entity_poly.type
_entity_poly.pdbx_seq_one_letter_code
_entity_poly.pdbx_strand_id
1 'polypeptide(L)'
;MVKPVVNANMNKTFREVVGRFVGAPPQLSHKQKVQRLYKQSLKTLDSWVIDRRLWNEEATKIRAEFDANSKLDPESGLFMRNAPIPLDVCFPDGNIPEDVELSPLEGINIDMTPLPAKDTVFVDFSKKGYD
;
A
#
# COMPACT_ATOMS: atom_id res chain seq x y z
N MET A 1 -28.15 26.81 38.13
CA MET A 1 -27.51 25.58 37.63
C MET A 1 -26.29 26.01 36.82
N VAL A 2 -25.09 25.86 37.38
CA VAL A 2 -23.84 26.32 36.73
C VAL A 2 -23.46 25.32 35.64
N LYS A 3 -23.36 25.77 34.39
CA LYS A 3 -22.93 24.93 33.28
C LYS A 3 -21.44 24.59 33.47
N PRO A 4 -21.00 23.33 33.30
CA PRO A 4 -19.60 22.98 33.42
C PRO A 4 -18.81 23.72 32.32
N VAL A 5 -17.74 24.40 32.73
CA VAL A 5 -16.80 25.04 31.81
C VAL A 5 -15.92 23.95 31.22
N VAL A 6 -16.29 23.44 30.05
CA VAL A 6 -15.45 22.48 29.31
C VAL A 6 -14.35 23.27 28.62
N ASN A 7 -13.11 23.05 29.03
CA ASN A 7 -11.95 23.64 28.35
C ASN A 7 -11.83 23.03 26.95
N ALA A 8 -12.09 23.82 25.91
CA ALA A 8 -12.05 23.40 24.51
C ALA A 8 -10.69 22.81 24.09
N ASN A 9 -9.60 23.20 24.78
CA ASN A 9 -8.25 22.74 24.48
C ASN A 9 -7.85 21.46 25.21
N MET A 10 -8.71 20.89 26.06
CA MET A 10 -8.38 19.72 26.88
C MET A 10 -7.87 18.52 26.06
N ASN A 11 -8.49 18.25 24.90
CA ASN A 11 -8.03 17.20 23.99
C ASN A 11 -6.66 17.48 23.34
N LYS A 12 -6.34 18.75 23.08
CA LYS A 12 -5.03 19.15 22.56
C LYS A 12 -3.94 18.91 23.60
N THR A 13 -4.20 19.30 24.85
CA THR A 13 -3.29 19.08 25.98
C THR A 13 -3.05 17.59 26.21
N PHE A 14 -4.10 16.76 26.18
CA PHE A 14 -3.95 15.30 26.31
C PHE A 14 -3.10 14.70 25.18
N ARG A 15 -3.35 15.09 23.92
CA ARG A 15 -2.54 14.63 22.78
C ARG A 15 -1.07 15.05 22.90
N GLU A 16 -0.80 16.27 23.37
CA GLU A 16 0.56 16.75 23.58
C GLU A 16 1.28 15.97 24.68
N VAL A 17 0.62 15.76 25.82
CA VAL A 17 1.17 14.97 26.93
C VAL A 17 1.45 13.54 26.49
N VAL A 18 0.49 12.88 25.81
CA VAL A 18 0.69 11.54 25.26
C VAL A 18 1.82 11.51 24.24
N GLY A 19 1.91 12.52 23.37
CA GLY A 19 2.99 12.66 22.39
C GLY A 19 4.39 12.69 22.99
N ARG A 20 4.54 13.18 24.23
CA ARG A 20 5.83 13.16 24.96
C ARG A 20 6.22 11.75 25.46
N PHE A 21 5.25 10.87 25.66
CA PHE A 21 5.47 9.49 26.12
C PHE A 21 5.58 8.49 24.97
N VAL A 22 5.06 8.82 23.78
CA VAL A 22 5.22 7.99 22.59
C VAL A 22 6.62 8.23 22.02
N GLY A 23 7.54 7.31 22.30
CA GLY A 23 8.87 7.31 21.68
C GLY A 23 8.78 7.30 20.15
N ALA A 24 9.77 7.90 19.48
CA ALA A 24 9.85 7.86 18.03
C ALA A 24 9.78 6.41 17.54
N PRO A 25 8.98 6.09 16.51
CA PRO A 25 8.91 4.74 16.00
C PRO A 25 10.31 4.31 15.55
N PRO A 26 10.77 3.10 15.94
CA PRO A 26 12.10 2.66 15.57
C PRO A 26 12.20 2.57 14.05
N GLN A 27 13.27 3.13 13.49
CA GLN A 27 13.55 3.01 12.06
C GLN A 27 13.86 1.55 11.75
N LEU A 28 12.90 0.88 11.12
CA LEU A 28 12.99 -0.54 10.81
C LEU A 28 13.94 -0.77 9.64
N SER A 29 14.83 -1.76 9.78
CA SER A 29 15.62 -2.23 8.64
C SER A 29 14.72 -2.80 7.55
N HIS A 30 15.16 -2.77 6.30
CA HIS A 30 14.40 -3.33 5.19
C HIS A 30 14.01 -4.79 5.45
N LYS A 31 14.93 -5.60 5.99
CA LYS A 31 14.67 -6.99 6.41
C LYS A 31 13.53 -7.08 7.43
N GLN A 32 13.48 -6.18 8.41
CA GLN A 32 12.39 -6.14 9.38
C GLN A 32 11.06 -5.74 8.73
N LYS A 33 11.06 -4.80 7.76
CA LYS A 33 9.87 -4.42 7.00
C LYS A 33 9.34 -5.60 6.18
N VAL A 34 10.20 -6.29 5.44
CA VAL A 34 9.86 -7.49 4.66
C VAL A 34 9.28 -8.58 5.56
N GLN A 35 9.92 -8.85 6.71
CA GLN A 35 9.41 -9.84 7.67
C GLN A 35 8.03 -9.48 8.23
N ARG A 36 7.77 -8.18 8.47
CA ARG A 36 6.44 -7.73 8.91
C ARG A 36 5.40 -7.91 7.80
N LEU A 37 5.75 -7.54 6.56
CA LEU A 37 4.86 -7.71 5.42
C LEU A 37 4.50 -9.19 5.20
N TYR A 38 5.49 -10.09 5.24
CA TYR A 38 5.29 -11.54 5.16
C TYR A 38 4.37 -12.08 6.27
N LYS A 39 4.57 -11.63 7.52
CA LYS A 39 3.68 -12.03 8.62
C LYS A 39 2.26 -11.48 8.43
N GLN A 40 2.13 -10.26 7.93
CA GLN A 40 0.84 -9.64 7.69
C GLN A 40 0.09 -10.34 6.56
N SER A 41 0.75 -10.69 5.46
CA SER A 41 0.12 -11.41 4.35
C SER A 41 -0.43 -12.77 4.77
N LEU A 42 0.31 -13.53 5.58
CA LEU A 42 -0.18 -14.80 6.13
C LEU A 42 -1.38 -14.62 7.07
N LYS A 43 -1.39 -13.56 7.89
CA LYS A 43 -2.54 -13.25 8.76
C LYS A 43 -3.76 -12.81 7.96
N THR A 44 -3.56 -12.02 6.90
CA THR A 44 -4.63 -11.62 5.99
C THR A 44 -5.22 -12.87 5.32
N LEU A 45 -4.37 -13.79 4.84
CA LEU A 45 -4.82 -15.07 4.28
C LEU A 45 -5.62 -15.89 5.30
N ASP A 46 -5.13 -16.01 6.54
CA ASP A 46 -5.80 -16.74 7.63
C ASP A 46 -7.18 -16.15 7.99
N SER A 47 -7.35 -14.82 7.88
CA SER A 47 -8.63 -14.17 8.15
C SER A 47 -9.69 -14.40 7.07
N TRP A 48 -9.30 -14.78 5.86
CA TRP A 48 -10.21 -14.91 4.70
C TRP A 48 -10.45 -16.36 4.30
N VAL A 49 -9.45 -17.22 4.49
CA VAL A 49 -9.52 -18.62 4.10
C VAL A 49 -9.98 -19.47 5.29
N ILE A 50 -11.12 -20.15 5.11
CA ILE A 50 -11.68 -21.05 6.13
C ILE A 50 -11.04 -22.44 6.05
N ASP A 51 -10.73 -22.93 4.84
CA ASP A 51 -10.17 -24.27 4.64
C ASP A 51 -8.64 -24.28 4.84
N ARG A 52 -8.18 -25.13 5.77
CA ARG A 52 -6.77 -25.30 6.08
C ARG A 52 -5.94 -25.82 4.90
N ARG A 53 -6.50 -26.66 4.02
CA ARG A 53 -5.79 -27.15 2.84
C ARG A 53 -5.49 -26.00 1.88
N LEU A 54 -6.52 -25.23 1.54
CA LEU A 54 -6.39 -24.06 0.69
C LEU A 54 -5.42 -23.05 1.28
N TRP A 55 -5.47 -22.83 2.61
CA TRP A 55 -4.52 -21.97 3.31
C TRP A 55 -3.07 -22.44 3.14
N ASN A 56 -2.79 -23.74 3.28
CA ASN A 56 -1.43 -24.27 3.10
C ASN A 56 -0.92 -24.10 1.66
N GLU A 57 -1.79 -24.31 0.67
CA GLU A 57 -1.45 -24.17 -0.75
C GLU A 57 -1.09 -22.71 -1.08
N GLU A 58 -1.95 -21.76 -0.69
CA GLU A 58 -1.71 -20.32 -0.91
C GLU A 58 -0.53 -19.78 -0.07
N ALA A 59 -0.38 -20.22 1.18
CA ALA A 59 0.76 -19.83 2.01
C ALA A 59 2.10 -20.30 1.41
N THR A 60 2.10 -21.41 0.67
CA THR A 60 3.30 -21.89 -0.03
C THR A 60 3.65 -21.01 -1.23
N LYS A 61 2.65 -20.53 -1.98
CA LYS A 61 2.86 -19.56 -3.07
C LYS A 61 3.43 -18.25 -2.54
N ILE A 62 2.86 -17.72 -1.45
CA ILE A 62 3.36 -16.51 -0.78
C ILE A 62 4.84 -16.71 -0.37
N ARG A 63 5.19 -17.85 0.24
CA ARG A 63 6.61 -18.12 0.58
C ARG A 63 7.52 -18.11 -0.64
N ALA A 64 7.12 -18.81 -1.71
CA ALA A 64 7.90 -18.88 -2.94
C ALA A 64 8.13 -17.49 -3.55
N GLU A 65 7.12 -16.61 -3.53
CA GLU A 65 7.25 -15.23 -4.01
C GLU A 65 8.22 -14.41 -3.15
N PHE A 66 8.13 -14.50 -1.82
CA PHE A 66 9.06 -13.80 -0.93
C PHE A 66 10.51 -14.32 -1.07
N ASP A 67 10.68 -15.63 -1.28
CA ASP A 67 12.00 -16.23 -1.50
C ASP A 67 12.60 -15.82 -2.84
N ALA A 68 11.79 -15.79 -3.91
CA ALA A 68 12.20 -15.33 -5.23
C ALA A 68 12.67 -13.85 -5.21
N ASN A 69 12.01 -13.02 -4.40
CA ASN A 69 12.31 -11.60 -4.27
C ASN A 69 13.27 -11.25 -3.13
N SER A 70 13.84 -12.25 -2.45
CA SER A 70 14.71 -12.05 -1.27
C SER A 70 15.99 -11.26 -1.54
N LYS A 71 16.43 -11.19 -2.80
CA LYS A 71 17.65 -10.52 -3.24
C LYS A 71 17.40 -9.14 -3.87
N LEU A 72 16.14 -8.71 -3.93
CA LEU A 72 15.80 -7.41 -4.48
C LEU A 72 16.32 -6.27 -3.60
N ASP A 73 16.76 -5.20 -4.24
CA ASP A 73 17.23 -4.01 -3.55
C ASP A 73 16.06 -3.28 -2.87
N PRO A 74 16.22 -2.69 -1.67
CA PRO A 74 15.16 -1.99 -0.98
C PRO A 74 14.52 -0.85 -1.76
N GLU A 75 15.25 -0.26 -2.71
CA GLU A 75 14.75 0.81 -3.60
C GLU A 75 14.25 0.30 -4.95
N SER A 76 14.36 -1.01 -5.21
CA SER A 76 13.75 -1.61 -6.39
C SER A 76 12.23 -1.59 -6.24
N GLY A 77 11.57 -0.60 -6.86
CA GLY A 77 10.13 -0.34 -6.78
C GLY A 77 9.21 -1.46 -7.30
N LEU A 78 9.71 -2.68 -7.49
CA LEU A 78 8.92 -3.86 -7.87
C LEU A 78 7.91 -4.27 -6.78
N PHE A 79 8.17 -3.98 -5.50
CA PHE A 79 7.28 -4.35 -4.39
C PHE A 79 5.96 -3.55 -4.31
N MET A 80 5.79 -2.48 -5.10
CA MET A 80 4.62 -1.58 -5.03
C MET A 80 3.72 -1.61 -6.27
N ARG A 81 3.91 -2.56 -7.18
CA ARG A 81 3.15 -2.60 -8.44
C ARG A 81 1.93 -3.51 -8.34
N ASN A 82 0.92 -3.10 -7.57
CA ASN A 82 -0.43 -3.31 -8.09
C ASN A 82 -0.47 -2.54 -9.41
N ALA A 83 -0.72 -3.22 -10.53
CA ALA A 83 -0.94 -2.55 -11.79
C ALA A 83 -2.02 -1.46 -11.57
N PRO A 84 -1.84 -0.26 -12.13
CA PRO A 84 -2.84 0.78 -12.00
C PRO A 84 -4.20 0.24 -12.44
N ILE A 85 -5.24 0.62 -11.72
CA ILE A 85 -6.61 0.20 -12.03
C ILE A 85 -6.92 0.65 -13.47
N PRO A 86 -7.49 -0.22 -14.31
CA PRO A 86 -7.87 0.13 -15.69
C PRO A 86 -8.71 1.41 -15.77
N LEU A 87 -8.49 2.23 -16.80
CA LEU A 87 -9.15 3.54 -16.93
C LEU A 87 -10.66 3.46 -17.12
N ASP A 88 -11.14 2.40 -17.76
CA ASP A 88 -12.56 2.07 -17.91
C ASP A 88 -13.25 1.79 -16.56
N VAL A 89 -12.50 1.37 -15.55
CA VAL A 89 -13.00 1.19 -14.19
C VAL A 89 -12.98 2.50 -13.41
N CYS A 90 -11.96 3.35 -13.60
CA CYS A 90 -11.87 4.65 -12.92
C CYS A 90 -12.80 5.72 -13.51
N PHE A 91 -13.02 5.69 -14.82
CA PHE A 91 -13.85 6.63 -15.58
C PHE A 91 -14.81 5.85 -16.49
N PRO A 92 -15.85 5.20 -15.91
CA PRO A 92 -16.79 4.38 -16.67
C PRO A 92 -17.56 5.17 -17.75
N ASP A 93 -17.69 6.49 -17.57
CA ASP A 93 -18.37 7.40 -18.49
C ASP A 93 -17.45 7.92 -19.61
N GLY A 94 -16.17 7.50 -19.65
CA GLY A 94 -15.20 7.89 -20.67
C GLY A 94 -14.68 9.33 -20.59
N ASN A 95 -15.22 10.15 -19.68
CA ASN A 95 -14.77 11.53 -19.46
C ASN A 95 -13.54 11.56 -18.54
N ILE A 96 -12.35 11.60 -19.15
CA ILE A 96 -11.06 11.74 -18.45
C ILE A 96 -10.72 13.24 -18.33
N PRO A 97 -10.55 13.79 -17.11
CA PRO A 97 -10.15 15.18 -16.91
C PRO A 97 -8.76 15.50 -17.53
N GLU A 98 -8.55 16.75 -17.99
CA GLU A 98 -7.32 17.17 -18.70
C GLU A 98 -6.06 17.23 -17.81
N ASP A 99 -6.22 17.26 -16.49
CA ASP A 99 -5.15 17.30 -15.48
C ASP A 99 -4.52 15.93 -15.18
N VAL A 100 -4.89 14.92 -15.96
CA VAL A 100 -4.60 13.52 -15.71
C VAL A 100 -3.48 13.07 -16.67
N GLU A 101 -2.24 12.94 -16.16
CA GLU A 101 -1.07 12.52 -16.95
C GLU A 101 -1.14 11.03 -17.34
N LEU A 102 -1.41 10.76 -18.62
CA LEU A 102 -1.34 9.43 -19.23
C LEU A 102 0.13 9.06 -19.48
N SER A 103 0.66 8.13 -18.69
CA SER A 103 1.97 7.53 -18.93
C SER A 103 1.76 6.22 -19.70
N PRO A 104 2.35 6.05 -20.90
CA PRO A 104 2.28 4.79 -21.62
C PRO A 104 3.00 3.73 -20.78
N LEU A 105 2.22 2.80 -20.23
CA LEU A 105 2.77 1.66 -19.54
C LEU A 105 3.28 0.71 -20.63
N GLU A 106 4.59 0.74 -20.90
CA GLU A 106 5.26 -0.32 -21.66
C GLU A 106 5.24 -1.59 -20.79
N GLY A 107 4.10 -2.26 -20.80
CA GLY A 107 3.96 -3.57 -20.17
C GLY A 107 4.86 -4.56 -20.90
N ILE A 108 5.59 -5.37 -20.15
CA ILE A 108 6.25 -6.57 -20.66
C ILE A 108 5.49 -7.77 -20.11
N ASN A 109 5.19 -8.75 -20.97
CA ASN A 109 4.68 -10.05 -20.56
C ASN A 109 5.72 -10.80 -19.71
N ILE A 110 5.28 -11.85 -19.00
CA ILE A 110 6.16 -12.73 -18.19
C ILE A 110 7.26 -13.39 -19.05
N ASP A 111 7.01 -13.54 -20.36
CA ASP A 111 7.93 -14.07 -21.37
C ASP A 111 8.83 -13.00 -22.02
N MET A 112 8.90 -11.80 -21.45
CA MET A 112 9.66 -10.63 -21.94
C MET A 112 9.17 -10.05 -23.26
N THR A 113 8.02 -10.49 -23.79
CA THR A 113 7.44 -9.86 -24.99
C THR A 113 6.74 -8.54 -24.64
N PRO A 114 6.82 -7.50 -25.48
CA PRO A 114 6.15 -6.23 -25.22
C PRO A 114 4.62 -6.38 -25.35
N LEU A 115 3.90 -5.91 -24.34
CA LEU A 115 2.44 -5.75 -24.39
C LEU A 115 2.12 -4.52 -25.24
N PRO A 116 0.99 -4.54 -25.99
CA PRO A 116 0.54 -3.36 -26.71
C PRO A 116 0.32 -2.21 -25.72
N ALA A 117 0.85 -1.04 -26.06
CA ALA A 117 0.75 0.17 -25.25
C ALA A 117 -0.73 0.45 -24.93
N LYS A 118 -1.04 0.55 -23.64
CA LYS A 118 -2.35 0.99 -23.15
C LYS A 118 -2.12 2.29 -22.40
N ASP A 119 -2.91 3.31 -22.73
CA ASP A 119 -2.87 4.59 -22.04
C ASP A 119 -3.33 4.37 -20.60
N THR A 120 -2.49 4.70 -19.61
CA THR A 120 -2.84 4.59 -18.19
C THR A 120 -2.30 5.80 -17.43
N VAL A 121 -2.96 6.16 -16.34
CA VAL A 121 -2.62 7.38 -15.58
C VAL A 121 -1.80 7.02 -14.38
N PHE A 122 -0.64 7.67 -14.23
CA PHE A 122 0.21 7.52 -13.05
C PHE A 122 -0.24 8.55 -11.99
N VAL A 123 -0.92 8.10 -10.93
CA VAL A 123 -1.34 9.00 -9.82
C VAL A 123 -0.26 8.98 -8.73
N ASP A 124 0.52 10.05 -8.61
CA ASP A 124 1.51 10.26 -7.55
C ASP A 124 0.86 10.88 -6.29
N PHE A 125 0.82 10.12 -5.20
CA PHE A 125 0.29 10.59 -3.91
C PHE A 125 1.29 11.43 -3.10
N SER A 126 2.53 11.64 -3.57
CA SER A 126 3.56 12.40 -2.86
C SER A 126 3.28 13.90 -2.76
N LYS A 127 2.37 14.44 -3.59
CA LYS A 127 2.08 15.88 -3.70
C LYS A 127 0.75 16.33 -3.08
N LYS A 128 0.10 15.54 -2.22
CA LYS A 128 -1.12 16.01 -1.54
C LYS A 128 -0.80 17.00 -0.42
N GLY A 129 -0.46 18.23 -0.80
CA GLY A 129 -0.49 19.39 0.08
C GLY A 129 -1.95 19.65 0.46
N TYR A 130 -2.24 19.58 1.75
CA TYR A 130 -3.49 20.11 2.31
C TYR A 130 -3.27 21.61 2.54
N ASP A 131 -4.05 22.44 1.85
CA ASP A 131 -4.34 23.83 2.28
C ASP A 131 -5.32 23.81 3.46
#